data_AF-A0A7I7QF97-F1
#
_entry.id   AF-A0A7I7QF97-F1
#
_cell.length_a   1.000
_cell.length_b   1.000
_cell.length_c   1.000
_cell.angle_alpha   90.00
_cell.angle_beta   90.00
_cell.angle_gamma   90.00
#
_symmetry.space_group_name_H-M   'P 1'
#
loop_
_entity.id
_entity.type
_entity.pdbx_description
1 polymer ?
#
loop_
_entity_poly.entity_id
_entity_poly.type
_entity_poly.pdbx_seq_one_letter_code
_entity_poly.pdbx_strand_id
1 'polypeptide(L)'
;MASDQLREFFERARQQGKIRAWGVSQEEGLEADFARAFAPEGVSQLRGDVLDPAPRPADVAFGVLNAPHARLAQALSTNAQLARHWRDTLEIDPQAPGMLAKLILGSSLTATGCRAILYSTTKPQRVTDAASAVCAPPDPEIVTRFLGLVEEFRAGACA
;
A
#
# COMPACT_ATOMS: atom_id res chain seq x y z
N MET A 1 1.63 -2.28 33.50
CA MET A 1 0.71 -3.25 32.84
C MET A 1 1.49 -4.05 31.78
N ALA A 2 0.90 -5.08 31.16
CA ALA A 2 1.60 -5.98 30.23
C ALA A 2 2.36 -5.27 29.08
N SER A 3 1.85 -4.11 28.61
CA SER A 3 2.51 -3.24 27.62
C SER A 3 3.89 -2.74 28.09
N ASP A 4 4.01 -2.34 29.36
CA ASP A 4 5.27 -1.81 29.92
C ASP A 4 6.32 -2.92 30.03
N GLN A 5 5.90 -4.12 30.47
CA GLN A 5 6.78 -5.29 30.57
C GLN A 5 7.31 -5.71 29.19
N LEU A 6 6.46 -5.66 28.17
CA LEU A 6 6.86 -5.98 26.81
C LEU A 6 7.78 -4.90 26.23
N ARG A 7 7.57 -3.61 26.53
CA ARG A 7 8.48 -2.54 26.14
C ARG A 7 9.86 -2.71 26.78
N GLU A 8 9.91 -2.95 28.08
CA GLU A 8 11.15 -3.20 28.81
C GLU A 8 11.91 -4.43 28.28
N PHE A 9 11.19 -5.46 27.83
CA PHE A 9 11.80 -6.61 27.16
C PHE A 9 12.52 -6.19 25.87
N PHE A 10 11.87 -5.44 24.98
CA PHE A 10 12.49 -5.01 23.73
C PHE A 10 13.62 -3.99 23.94
N GLU A 11 13.50 -3.08 24.91
CA GLU A 11 14.59 -2.17 25.27
C GLU A 11 15.82 -2.92 25.76
N ARG A 12 15.64 -3.92 26.64
CA ARG A 12 16.75 -4.78 27.09
C ARG A 12 17.35 -5.56 25.92
N ALA A 13 16.53 -6.09 25.02
CA ALA A 13 17.01 -6.78 23.83
C ALA A 13 17.83 -5.85 22.92
N ARG A 14 17.43 -4.57 22.77
CA ARG A 14 18.18 -3.56 22.03
C ARG A 14 19.49 -3.19 22.71
N GLN A 15 19.49 -2.95 24.02
CA GLN A 15 20.69 -2.67 24.82
C GLN A 15 21.71 -3.81 24.78
N GLN A 16 21.23 -5.06 24.69
CA GLN A 16 22.06 -6.26 24.52
C GLN A 16 22.54 -6.47 23.07
N GLY A 17 22.15 -5.60 22.13
CA GLY A 17 22.51 -5.71 20.71
C GLY A 17 21.80 -6.85 19.96
N LYS A 18 20.77 -7.47 20.54
CA LYS A 18 20.01 -8.57 19.90
C LYS A 18 19.12 -8.08 18.77
N ILE A 19 18.61 -6.85 18.91
CA ILE A 19 17.80 -6.17 17.89
C ILE A 19 18.28 -4.71 17.76
N ARG A 20 18.01 -4.10 16.60
CA ARG A 20 18.30 -2.67 16.37
C ARG A 20 17.07 -1.79 16.60
N ALA A 21 15.89 -2.33 16.32
CA ALA A 21 14.60 -1.68 16.46
C ALA A 21 13.50 -2.74 16.64
N TRP A 22 12.32 -2.31 17.09
CA TRP A 22 11.08 -3.09 17.07
C TRP A 22 9.94 -2.20 16.60
N GLY A 23 8.79 -2.82 16.36
CA GLY A 23 7.62 -2.15 15.83
C GLY A 23 6.35 -2.90 16.14
N VAL A 24 5.23 -2.36 15.66
CA VAL A 24 3.90 -2.97 15.79
C VAL A 24 3.31 -3.12 14.40
N SER A 25 2.82 -4.32 14.09
CA SER A 25 2.01 -4.58 12.90
C SER A 25 0.56 -4.71 13.32
N GLN A 26 -0.34 -4.02 12.61
CA GLN A 26 -1.79 -4.08 12.88
C GLN A 26 -2.58 -4.24 11.60
N GLU A 27 -3.65 -5.01 11.71
CA GLU A 27 -4.69 -5.10 10.70
C GLU A 27 -5.65 -3.90 10.78
N GLU A 28 -6.40 -3.70 9.70
CA GLU A 28 -7.42 -2.65 9.60
C GLU A 28 -8.57 -2.87 10.59
N GLY A 29 -9.24 -1.78 11.00
CA GLY A 29 -10.46 -1.83 11.83
C GLY A 29 -10.24 -1.85 13.35
N LEU A 30 -8.99 -1.77 13.81
CA LEU A 30 -8.69 -1.53 15.23
C LEU A 30 -8.60 -0.02 15.48
N GLU A 31 -9.56 0.54 16.24
CA GLU A 31 -9.58 1.97 16.59
C GLU A 31 -8.38 2.40 17.44
N ALA A 32 -7.74 1.45 18.14
CA ALA A 32 -6.62 1.72 19.02
C ALA A 32 -5.28 1.78 18.28
N ASP A 33 -4.62 2.93 18.34
CA ASP A 33 -3.23 3.09 17.91
C ASP A 33 -2.25 2.46 18.92
N PHE A 34 -2.15 1.12 18.91
CA PHE A 34 -1.17 0.44 19.75
C PHE A 34 0.27 0.82 19.40
N ALA A 35 0.59 1.22 18.16
CA ALA A 35 1.94 1.64 17.80
C ALA A 35 2.36 2.86 18.61
N ARG A 36 1.53 3.90 18.66
CA ARG A 36 1.77 5.10 19.47
C ARG A 36 1.82 4.80 20.97
N ALA A 37 0.95 3.91 21.45
CA ALA A 37 0.90 3.58 22.87
C ALA A 37 2.07 2.70 23.33
N PHE A 38 2.56 1.80 22.49
CA PHE A 38 3.55 0.77 22.83
C PHE A 38 4.97 1.10 22.36
N ALA A 39 5.12 1.58 21.12
CA ALA A 39 6.39 1.84 20.49
C ALA A 39 6.35 3.19 19.74
N PRO A 40 6.27 4.33 20.45
CA PRO A 40 6.16 5.66 19.81
C PRO A 40 7.37 6.02 18.95
N GLU A 41 8.53 5.44 19.22
CA GLU A 41 9.76 5.57 18.40
C GLU A 41 10.04 4.31 17.56
N GLY A 42 9.14 3.33 17.59
CA GLY A 42 9.26 2.08 16.83
C GLY A 42 8.62 2.17 15.45
N VAL A 43 8.79 1.09 14.67
CA VAL A 43 8.23 1.00 13.32
C VAL A 43 6.74 0.67 13.38
N SER A 44 5.90 1.48 12.74
CA SER A 44 4.48 1.17 12.57
C SER A 44 4.22 0.54 11.21
N GLN A 45 3.59 -0.63 11.20
CA GLN A 45 3.17 -1.33 9.99
C GLN A 45 1.65 -1.48 9.98
N LEU A 46 0.99 -0.99 8.93
CA LEU A 46 -0.47 -1.06 8.77
C LEU A 46 -0.86 -1.62 7.42
N ARG A 47 -2.02 -2.27 7.37
CA ARG A 47 -2.66 -2.56 6.09
C ARG A 47 -3.09 -1.24 5.45
N GLY A 48 -2.80 -1.08 4.18
CA GLY A 48 -3.22 0.07 3.40
C GLY A 48 -2.88 -0.11 1.94
N ASP A 49 -3.78 0.34 1.07
CA ASP A 49 -3.60 0.29 -0.37
C ASP A 49 -4.26 1.48 -1.08
N VAL A 50 -4.33 1.46 -2.42
CA VAL A 50 -4.89 2.56 -3.20
C VAL A 50 -6.41 2.71 -3.05
N LEU A 51 -7.13 1.62 -2.77
CA LEU A 51 -8.58 1.62 -2.54
C LEU A 51 -8.93 1.86 -1.07
N ASP A 52 -8.11 1.34 -0.17
CA ASP A 52 -8.33 1.40 1.26
C ASP A 52 -7.04 1.95 1.92
N PRO A 53 -6.76 3.27 1.80
CA PRO A 53 -5.55 3.87 2.34
C PRO A 53 -5.54 3.79 3.87
N ALA A 54 -4.34 3.68 4.45
CA ALA A 54 -4.19 3.52 5.89
C ALA A 54 -4.89 4.68 6.65
N PRO A 55 -5.69 4.40 7.71
CA PRO A 55 -6.48 5.43 8.40
C PRO A 55 -5.61 6.42 9.21
N ARG A 56 -4.30 6.17 9.30
CA ARG A 56 -3.34 6.97 10.02
C ARG A 56 -1.93 6.76 9.44
N PRO A 57 -0.99 7.70 9.66
CA PRO A 57 0.38 7.53 9.22
C PRO A 57 1.02 6.25 9.78
N ALA A 58 1.78 5.56 8.93
CA ALA A 58 2.59 4.40 9.28
C ALA A 58 3.93 4.45 8.52
N ASP A 59 4.92 3.70 9.00
CA ASP A 59 6.20 3.59 8.31
C ASP A 59 6.09 2.64 7.10
N VAL A 60 5.32 1.56 7.25
CA VAL A 60 5.20 0.49 6.25
C VAL A 60 3.73 0.16 5.98
N ALA A 61 3.33 0.23 4.71
CA ALA A 61 2.04 -0.31 4.26
C ALA A 61 2.18 -1.76 3.80
N PHE A 62 1.24 -2.64 4.11
CA PHE A 62 1.17 -3.99 3.54
C PHE A 62 -0.20 -4.29 2.94
N GLY A 63 -0.27 -5.33 2.09
CA GLY A 63 -1.51 -5.67 1.37
C GLY A 63 -1.75 -4.87 0.08
N VAL A 64 -0.77 -4.05 -0.31
CA VAL A 64 -0.85 -3.01 -1.36
C VAL A 64 -1.31 -3.44 -2.76
N LEU A 65 -1.26 -4.75 -3.11
CA LEU A 65 -1.51 -5.19 -4.49
C LEU A 65 -2.69 -6.15 -4.65
N ASN A 66 -2.75 -7.25 -3.90
CA ASN A 66 -3.59 -8.40 -4.30
C ASN A 66 -5.09 -8.05 -4.36
N ALA A 67 -5.62 -7.45 -3.30
CA ALA A 67 -7.02 -7.03 -3.22
C ALA A 67 -7.36 -5.88 -4.20
N PRO A 68 -6.60 -4.75 -4.24
CA PRO A 68 -6.94 -3.66 -5.15
C PRO A 68 -6.78 -4.06 -6.62
N HIS A 69 -5.77 -4.86 -6.94
CA HIS A 69 -5.61 -5.40 -8.29
C HIS A 69 -6.81 -6.25 -8.70
N ALA A 70 -7.26 -7.18 -7.84
CA ALA A 70 -8.40 -8.03 -8.16
C ALA A 70 -9.68 -7.21 -8.41
N ARG A 71 -9.97 -6.24 -7.53
CA ARG A 71 -11.17 -5.37 -7.63
C ARG A 71 -11.13 -4.51 -8.88
N LEU A 72 -10.03 -3.80 -9.11
CA LEU A 72 -9.88 -2.91 -10.27
C LEU A 72 -9.83 -3.68 -11.58
N ALA A 73 -9.10 -4.80 -11.64
CA ALA A 73 -9.05 -5.64 -12.85
C ALA A 73 -10.44 -6.18 -13.21
N GLN A 74 -11.19 -6.65 -12.21
CA GLN A 74 -12.56 -7.10 -12.41
C GLN A 74 -13.43 -5.96 -12.96
N ALA A 75 -13.46 -4.80 -12.30
CA ALA A 75 -14.27 -3.67 -12.72
C ALA A 75 -13.95 -3.19 -14.15
N LEU A 76 -12.67 -3.09 -14.48
CA LEU A 76 -12.22 -2.70 -15.83
C LEU A 76 -12.60 -3.76 -16.88
N SER A 77 -12.58 -5.05 -16.53
CA SER A 77 -12.94 -6.12 -17.45
C SER A 77 -14.45 -6.22 -17.71
N THR A 78 -15.29 -5.83 -16.74
CA THR A 78 -16.75 -5.98 -16.82
C THR A 78 -17.47 -4.70 -17.22
N ASN A 79 -16.82 -3.54 -17.11
CA ASN A 79 -17.38 -2.24 -17.49
C ASN A 79 -16.53 -1.58 -18.58
N ALA A 80 -16.98 -1.70 -19.83
CA ALA A 80 -16.28 -1.12 -20.98
C ALA A 80 -16.26 0.42 -20.99
N GLN A 81 -17.25 1.08 -20.37
CA GLN A 81 -17.28 2.54 -20.24
C GLN A 81 -16.22 3.01 -19.25
N LEU A 82 -16.15 2.37 -18.08
CA LEU A 82 -15.10 2.62 -17.08
C LEU A 82 -13.71 2.38 -17.68
N ALA A 83 -13.53 1.28 -18.39
CA ALA A 83 -12.25 0.96 -19.05
C ALA A 83 -11.84 2.02 -20.09
N ARG A 84 -12.80 2.55 -20.85
CA ARG A 84 -12.54 3.62 -21.81
C ARG A 84 -12.18 4.93 -21.10
N HIS A 85 -12.97 5.32 -20.10
CA HIS A 85 -12.70 6.51 -19.29
C HIS A 85 -11.29 6.48 -18.68
N TRP A 86 -10.90 5.35 -18.10
CA TRP A 86 -9.57 5.20 -17.51
C TRP A 86 -8.47 5.25 -18.56
N ARG A 87 -8.66 4.62 -19.72
CA ARG A 87 -7.69 4.66 -20.83
C ARG A 87 -7.51 6.07 -21.38
N ASP A 88 -8.61 6.78 -21.59
CA ASP A 88 -8.62 8.14 -22.14
C ASP A 88 -7.97 9.11 -21.15
N THR A 89 -8.26 8.96 -19.84
CA THR A 89 -7.70 9.81 -18.79
C THR A 89 -6.21 9.55 -18.56
N LEU A 90 -5.79 8.29 -18.54
CA LEU A 90 -4.40 7.89 -18.28
C LEU A 90 -3.51 7.98 -19.52
N GLU A 91 -4.10 8.06 -20.71
CA GLU A 91 -3.41 7.94 -22.01
C GLU A 91 -2.60 6.63 -22.15
N ILE A 92 -2.93 5.63 -21.33
CA ILE A 92 -2.31 4.31 -21.26
C ILE A 92 -3.43 3.28 -21.07
N ASP A 93 -3.29 2.08 -21.64
CA ASP A 93 -4.24 1.00 -21.38
C ASP A 93 -3.97 0.32 -20.03
N PRO A 94 -4.81 0.52 -19.00
CA PRO A 94 -4.63 -0.12 -17.69
C PRO A 94 -4.82 -1.65 -17.76
N GLN A 95 -5.48 -2.18 -18.80
CA GLN A 95 -5.67 -3.62 -19.00
C GLN A 95 -4.51 -4.28 -19.76
N ALA A 96 -3.54 -3.50 -20.24
CA ALA A 96 -2.33 -4.07 -20.83
C ALA A 96 -1.60 -4.95 -19.80
N PRO A 97 -0.96 -6.06 -20.23
CA PRO A 97 -0.30 -6.99 -19.31
C PRO A 97 0.65 -6.30 -18.32
N GLY A 98 0.38 -6.47 -17.02
CA GLY A 98 1.19 -5.91 -15.94
C GLY A 98 1.00 -4.41 -15.67
N MET A 99 0.27 -3.68 -16.51
CA MET A 99 0.13 -2.22 -16.37
C MET A 99 -0.61 -1.83 -15.10
N LEU A 100 -1.76 -2.45 -14.80
CA LEU A 100 -2.50 -2.19 -13.57
C LEU A 100 -1.66 -2.45 -12.32
N ALA A 101 -0.88 -3.54 -12.29
CA ALA A 101 0.02 -3.82 -11.17
C ALA A 101 1.12 -2.76 -11.03
N LYS A 102 1.67 -2.29 -12.16
CA LYS A 102 2.66 -1.19 -12.18
C LYS A 102 2.06 0.11 -11.66
N LEU A 103 0.84 0.48 -12.08
CA LEU A 103 0.14 1.67 -11.61
C LEU A 103 -0.13 1.59 -10.10
N ILE A 104 -0.63 0.46 -9.60
CA ILE A 104 -0.90 0.26 -8.17
C ILE A 104 0.39 0.39 -7.36
N LEU A 105 1.43 -0.39 -7.70
CA LEU A 105 2.69 -0.42 -6.93
C LEU A 105 3.44 0.92 -7.02
N GLY A 106 3.53 1.51 -8.20
CA GLY A 106 4.19 2.80 -8.43
C GLY A 106 3.48 3.97 -7.73
N SER A 107 2.19 3.83 -7.42
CA SER A 107 1.41 4.86 -6.72
C SER A 107 1.22 4.57 -5.22
N SER A 108 1.62 3.39 -4.73
CA SER A 108 1.29 2.95 -3.37
C SER A 108 1.92 3.81 -2.28
N LEU A 109 3.15 4.30 -2.46
CA LEU A 109 3.79 5.20 -1.49
C LEU A 109 3.04 6.54 -1.40
N THR A 110 2.62 7.09 -2.55
CA THR A 110 1.81 8.31 -2.60
C THR A 110 0.44 8.09 -1.98
N ALA A 111 -0.24 6.99 -2.31
CA ALA A 111 -1.58 6.69 -1.81
C ALA A 111 -1.63 6.45 -0.29
N THR A 112 -0.60 5.80 0.25
CA THR A 112 -0.56 5.41 1.67
C THR A 112 0.17 6.42 2.55
N GLY A 113 0.93 7.34 1.97
CA GLY A 113 1.82 8.25 2.70
C GLY A 113 2.94 7.55 3.48
N CYS A 114 3.12 6.23 3.28
CA CYS A 114 4.10 5.43 3.98
C CYS A 114 5.50 5.60 3.36
N ARG A 115 6.53 5.30 4.15
CA ARG A 115 7.93 5.38 3.70
C ARG A 115 8.35 4.14 2.91
N ALA A 116 7.68 3.02 3.14
CA ALA A 116 7.93 1.76 2.45
C ALA A 116 6.62 0.98 2.26
N ILE A 117 6.63 0.08 1.29
CA ILE A 117 5.58 -0.93 1.10
C ILE A 117 6.16 -2.33 1.31
N LEU A 118 5.39 -3.20 1.94
CA LEU A 118 5.69 -4.62 2.04
C LEU A 118 4.97 -5.36 0.90
N TYR A 119 5.78 -5.81 -0.06
CA TYR A 119 5.35 -6.66 -1.15
C TYR A 119 5.93 -8.07 -0.98
N SER A 120 5.10 -9.09 -1.13
CA SER A 120 5.53 -10.49 -1.06
C SER A 120 5.01 -11.28 -2.26
N THR A 121 5.83 -12.22 -2.73
CA THR A 121 5.53 -13.11 -3.85
C THR A 121 6.41 -14.34 -3.77
N THR A 122 5.91 -15.47 -4.27
CA THR A 122 6.70 -16.70 -4.44
C THR A 122 7.33 -16.80 -5.84
N LYS A 123 7.07 -15.83 -6.73
CA LYS A 123 7.59 -15.80 -8.10
C LYS A 123 8.69 -14.75 -8.22
N PRO A 124 9.96 -15.15 -8.47
CA PRO A 124 11.09 -14.22 -8.54
C PRO A 124 10.90 -13.09 -9.56
N GLN A 125 10.33 -13.37 -10.73
CA GLN A 125 10.11 -12.35 -11.78
C GLN A 125 9.23 -11.20 -11.27
N ARG A 126 8.23 -11.50 -10.44
CA ARG A 126 7.34 -10.48 -9.86
C ARG A 126 8.05 -9.56 -8.86
N VAL A 127 9.16 -10.00 -8.26
CA VAL A 127 10.00 -9.14 -7.42
C VAL A 127 10.65 -8.07 -8.31
N THR A 128 11.20 -8.46 -9.46
CA THR A 128 11.81 -7.55 -10.42
C THR A 128 10.78 -6.55 -10.97
N ASP A 129 9.59 -7.03 -11.32
CA ASP A 129 8.50 -6.16 -11.83
C ASP A 129 8.09 -5.14 -10.76
N ALA A 130 7.89 -5.59 -9.51
CA ALA A 130 7.51 -4.72 -8.41
C ALA A 130 8.59 -3.70 -8.07
N ALA A 131 9.85 -4.12 -8.00
CA ALA A 131 10.98 -3.23 -7.78
C ALA A 131 11.09 -2.19 -8.90
N SER A 132 10.90 -2.59 -10.16
CA SER A 132 10.94 -1.68 -11.31
C SER A 132 9.81 -0.65 -11.24
N ALA A 133 8.60 -1.06 -10.84
CA ALA A 133 7.46 -0.17 -10.66
C ALA A 133 7.68 0.89 -9.56
N VAL A 134 8.42 0.56 -8.51
CA VAL A 134 8.71 1.48 -7.40
C VAL A 134 9.93 2.36 -7.67
N CYS A 135 10.99 1.80 -8.27
CA CYS A 135 12.23 2.55 -8.57
C CYS A 135 12.09 3.48 -9.77
N ALA A 136 11.24 3.12 -10.73
CA ALA A 136 10.91 3.91 -11.91
C ALA A 136 9.37 4.00 -12.02
N PRO A 137 8.73 4.77 -11.13
CA PRO A 137 7.29 4.92 -11.15
C PRO A 137 6.82 5.57 -12.45
N PRO A 138 5.51 5.43 -12.79
CA PRO A 138 4.91 6.24 -13.83
C PRO A 138 5.16 7.74 -13.60
N ASP A 139 5.03 8.52 -14.66
CA ASP A 139 5.12 9.98 -14.56
C ASP A 139 4.23 10.52 -13.42
N PRO A 140 4.68 11.51 -12.62
CA PRO A 140 3.90 12.05 -11.53
C PRO A 140 2.48 12.47 -11.93
N GLU A 141 2.29 12.99 -13.15
CA GLU A 141 0.97 13.36 -13.65
C GLU A 141 0.07 12.12 -13.85
N ILE A 142 0.63 11.02 -14.38
CA ILE A 142 -0.07 9.73 -14.50
C ILE A 142 -0.43 9.20 -13.11
N VAL A 143 0.46 9.32 -12.13
CA VAL A 143 0.18 8.91 -10.75
C VAL A 143 -0.98 9.72 -10.18
N THR A 144 -0.98 11.05 -10.34
CA THR A 144 -2.08 11.91 -9.88
C THR A 144 -3.41 11.55 -10.55
N ARG A 145 -3.42 11.36 -11.89
CA ARG A 145 -4.62 10.97 -12.63
C ARG A 145 -5.12 9.60 -12.20
N PHE A 146 -4.23 8.63 -12.01
CA PHE A 146 -4.57 7.29 -11.53
C PHE A 146 -5.20 7.33 -10.13
N LEU A 147 -4.62 8.08 -9.20
CA LEU A 147 -5.18 8.22 -7.86
C LEU A 147 -6.56 8.91 -7.88
N GLY A 148 -6.76 9.91 -8.75
CA GLY A 148 -8.07 10.53 -8.95
C GLY A 148 -9.13 9.55 -9.45
N LEU A 149 -8.79 8.72 -10.45
CA LEU A 149 -9.68 7.66 -10.96
C LEU A 149 -10.00 6.61 -9.90
N VAL A 150 -9.03 6.29 -9.04
CA VAL A 150 -9.23 5.38 -7.92
C VAL A 150 -10.18 5.99 -6.89
N GLU A 151 -10.07 7.29 -6.58
CA GLU A 151 -11.02 7.99 -5.72
C GLU A 151 -12.44 8.02 -6.32
N GLU A 152 -12.58 8.31 -7.62
CA GLU A 152 -13.86 8.23 -8.33
C GLU A 152 -14.49 6.83 -8.21
N PHE A 153 -13.68 5.78 -8.40
CA PHE A 153 -14.11 4.40 -8.26
C PHE A 153 -14.57 4.08 -6.83
N ARG A 154 -13.85 4.55 -5.81
CA ARG A 154 -14.24 4.38 -4.39
C ARG A 154 -15.54 5.11 -4.06
N ALA A 155 -15.76 6.28 -4.64
CA ALA A 155 -16.99 7.06 -4.46
C ALA A 155 -18.20 6.48 -5.20
N GLY A 156 -18.02 5.44 -6.03
CA GLY A 156 -19.07 4.86 -6.85
C GLY A 156 -19.43 5.72 -8.07
N ALA A 157 -18.61 6.69 -8.44
CA ALA A 157 -18.90 7.69 -9.48
C ALA A 157 -18.87 7.14 -10.93
N CYS A 158 -18.72 5.83 -11.12
CA CYS A 158 -18.70 5.18 -12.44
C CYS A 158 -19.39 3.79 -12.43
N ALA A 159 -20.47 3.67 -11.66
CA ALA A 159 -21.38 2.51 -11.70
C ALA A 159 -22.56 2.76 -12.66
#